data_AF-T2JT39-F1
#
_entry.id   AF-T2JT39-F1
#
_cell.length_a   1.000
_cell.length_b   1.000
_cell.length_c   1.000
_cell.angle_alpha   90.00
_cell.angle_beta   90.00
_cell.angle_gamma   90.00
#
_symmetry.space_group_name_H-M   'P 1'
#
loop_
_entity.id
_entity.type
_entity.pdbx_description
1 polymer ?
#
loop_
_entity_poly.entity_id
_entity_poly.type
_entity_poly.pdbx_seq_one_letter_code
_entity_poly.pdbx_strand_id
1 'polypeptide(L)'
;MSSDQLEKRLKDKLAWLNKYQSEIPLWATMIEMTRTLEKQLKVFGLNQDSLNHFDKNISHLVISFPLKPFYHKIVNYLKNELTKVKDNQTIMATSDVLESIFGKYKNFSKRCPLKDFRQTLLTIPLLTMELTTNIVQEALSTVRCRDLSEWIDEIFGQSMLSKRKAVFAGSTDDMKTA
;
A
#
# COMPACT_ATOMS: atom_id res chain seq x y z
N MET A 1 22.50 28.75 -21.46
CA MET A 1 21.93 28.18 -22.70
C MET A 1 20.82 29.12 -23.16
N SER A 2 20.90 29.66 -24.38
CA SER A 2 19.83 30.49 -24.95
C SER A 2 18.57 29.63 -25.16
N SER A 3 17.38 30.22 -25.02
CA SER A 3 16.08 29.56 -25.28
C SER A 3 16.07 28.85 -26.66
N ASP A 4 16.68 29.49 -27.66
CA ASP A 4 16.75 28.98 -29.04
C ASP A 4 17.59 27.69 -29.17
N GLN A 5 18.64 27.55 -28.36
CA GLN A 5 19.47 26.33 -28.36
C GLN A 5 18.75 25.15 -27.70
N LEU A 6 17.90 25.43 -26.70
CA LEU A 6 17.09 24.40 -26.06
C LEU A 6 15.97 23.93 -27.00
N GLU A 7 15.25 24.85 -27.62
CA GLU A 7 14.19 24.52 -28.59
C GLU A 7 14.73 23.70 -29.77
N LYS A 8 15.89 24.08 -30.32
CA LYS A 8 16.52 23.34 -31.41
C LYS A 8 16.87 21.91 -31.00
N ARG A 9 17.46 21.73 -29.81
CA ARG A 9 17.76 20.39 -29.27
C ARG A 9 16.51 19.55 -29.01
N LEU A 10 15.42 20.17 -28.54
CA LEU A 10 14.15 19.49 -28.33
C LEU A 10 13.54 19.05 -29.65
N LYS A 11 13.52 19.92 -30.67
CA LYS A 11 13.05 19.56 -32.02
C LYS A 11 13.89 18.44 -32.62
N ASP A 12 15.21 18.52 -32.55
CA ASP A 12 16.09 17.46 -33.10
C ASP A 12 15.84 16.10 -32.43
N LYS A 13 15.59 16.07 -31.12
CA LYS A 13 15.35 14.83 -30.37
C LYS A 13 13.91 14.31 -30.42
N LEU A 14 12.94 15.20 -30.56
CA LEU A 14 11.51 14.87 -30.45
C LEU A 14 10.75 15.01 -31.77
N ALA A 15 11.39 15.37 -32.88
CA ALA A 15 10.75 15.48 -34.19
C ALA A 15 10.03 14.19 -34.63
N TRP A 16 10.46 13.02 -34.13
CA TRP A 16 9.79 11.76 -34.37
C TRP A 16 8.36 11.70 -33.79
N LEU A 17 8.07 12.46 -32.72
CA LEU A 17 6.72 12.55 -32.12
C LEU A 17 5.71 13.24 -33.03
N ASN A 18 6.17 14.07 -33.98
CA ASN A 18 5.27 14.72 -34.95
C ASN A 18 4.48 13.69 -35.76
N LYS A 19 5.04 12.48 -35.98
CA LYS A 19 4.36 11.38 -36.66
C LYS A 19 3.18 10.82 -35.87
N TYR A 20 3.13 11.08 -34.57
CA TYR A 20 2.15 10.53 -33.64
C TYR A 20 1.27 11.62 -33.02
N GLN A 21 1.27 12.83 -33.58
CA GLN A 21 0.57 13.98 -33.00
C GLN A 21 -0.94 13.71 -32.83
N SER A 22 -1.54 12.96 -33.76
CA SER A 22 -2.95 12.53 -33.69
C SER A 22 -3.21 11.44 -32.66
N GLU A 23 -2.23 10.57 -32.40
CA GLU A 23 -2.31 9.40 -31.55
C GLU A 23 -1.99 9.72 -30.09
N ILE A 24 -1.13 10.71 -29.84
CA ILE A 24 -0.74 11.13 -28.49
C ILE A 24 -1.96 11.43 -27.60
N PRO A 25 -2.97 12.22 -28.05
CA PRO A 25 -4.18 12.43 -27.26
C PRO A 25 -4.94 11.12 -26.97
N LEU A 26 -5.01 10.20 -27.94
CA LEU A 26 -5.67 8.91 -27.76
C LEU A 26 -4.95 8.08 -26.69
N TRP A 27 -3.63 8.02 -26.74
CA TRP A 27 -2.82 7.31 -25.73
C TRP A 27 -2.92 7.96 -24.35
N ALA A 28 -2.98 9.29 -24.29
CA ALA A 28 -3.19 10.00 -23.04
C ALA A 28 -4.53 9.60 -22.41
N THR A 29 -5.62 9.56 -23.18
CA THR A 29 -6.93 9.09 -22.68
C THR A 29 -6.89 7.62 -22.27
N MET A 30 -6.17 6.75 -22.99
CA MET A 30 -5.99 5.34 -22.60
C MET A 30 -5.30 5.22 -21.25
N ILE A 31 -4.21 5.97 -21.04
CA ILE A 31 -3.47 6.01 -19.79
C ILE A 31 -4.34 6.58 -18.66
N GLU A 32 -5.15 7.59 -18.94
CA GLU A 32 -6.04 8.18 -17.94
C GLU A 32 -7.12 7.19 -17.49
N MET A 33 -7.74 6.45 -18.42
CA MET A 33 -8.70 5.39 -18.08
C MET A 33 -8.07 4.32 -17.19
N THR A 34 -6.89 3.80 -17.54
CA THR A 34 -6.24 2.74 -16.74
C THR A 34 -5.79 3.25 -15.38
N ARG A 35 -5.16 4.43 -15.31
CA ARG A 35 -4.72 5.01 -14.04
C ARG A 35 -5.88 5.36 -13.12
N THR A 36 -7.00 5.82 -13.68
CA THR A 36 -8.21 6.10 -12.91
C THR A 36 -8.75 4.81 -12.28
N LEU A 37 -8.80 3.73 -13.05
CA LEU A 37 -9.20 2.43 -12.54
C LEU A 37 -8.24 1.91 -11.46
N GLU A 38 -6.93 1.90 -11.73
CA GLU A 38 -5.92 1.44 -10.78
C GLU A 38 -6.00 2.21 -9.47
N LYS A 39 -6.14 3.54 -9.53
CA LYS A 39 -6.27 4.39 -8.35
C LYS A 39 -7.52 4.06 -7.56
N GLN A 40 -8.66 3.88 -8.23
CA GLN A 40 -9.90 3.48 -7.58
C GLN A 40 -9.75 2.12 -6.88
N LEU A 41 -9.26 1.10 -7.59
CA LEU A 41 -9.12 -0.25 -7.06
C LEU A 41 -8.12 -0.32 -5.89
N LYS A 42 -7.10 0.54 -5.88
CA LYS A 42 -6.16 0.69 -4.76
C LYS A 42 -6.80 1.24 -3.49
N VAL A 43 -7.83 2.09 -3.63
CA VAL A 43 -8.47 2.77 -2.51
C VAL A 43 -9.68 1.99 -2.00
N PHE A 44 -10.55 1.57 -2.92
CA PHE A 44 -11.84 0.96 -2.57
C PHE A 44 -11.83 -0.56 -2.68
N GLY A 45 -10.75 -1.16 -3.22
CA GLY A 45 -10.73 -2.57 -3.59
C GLY A 45 -11.63 -2.90 -4.77
N LEU A 46 -11.75 -4.19 -5.07
CA LEU A 46 -12.68 -4.74 -6.04
C LEU A 46 -13.95 -5.22 -5.32
N ASN A 47 -15.09 -4.64 -5.67
CA ASN A 47 -16.41 -4.89 -5.07
C ASN A 47 -17.54 -4.54 -6.06
N GLN A 48 -18.80 -4.82 -5.69
CA GLN A 48 -19.96 -4.62 -6.59
C GLN A 48 -20.12 -3.17 -7.10
N ASP A 49 -19.66 -2.18 -6.32
CA ASP A 49 -19.70 -0.76 -6.72
C ASP A 49 -18.58 -0.35 -7.68
N SER A 50 -17.63 -1.24 -7.98
CA SER A 50 -16.42 -0.90 -8.73
C SER A 50 -16.70 -0.42 -10.15
N LEU A 51 -17.71 -0.96 -10.82
CA LEU A 51 -18.12 -0.47 -12.15
C LEU A 51 -18.72 0.93 -12.08
N ASN A 52 -19.64 1.16 -11.12
CA ASN A 52 -20.29 2.45 -10.93
C ASN A 52 -19.26 3.54 -10.58
N HIS A 53 -18.30 3.22 -9.71
CA HIS A 53 -17.20 4.11 -9.39
C HIS A 53 -16.33 4.41 -10.61
N PHE A 54 -16.03 3.41 -11.43
CA PHE A 54 -15.21 3.61 -12.63
C PHE A 54 -15.89 4.55 -13.61
N ASP A 55 -17.15 4.28 -13.95
CA ASP A 55 -17.95 5.10 -14.87
C ASP A 55 -18.08 6.54 -14.38
N LYS A 56 -18.31 6.73 -13.07
CA LYS A 56 -18.35 8.06 -12.45
C LYS A 56 -17.00 8.77 -12.55
N ASN A 57 -15.90 8.08 -12.26
CA ASN A 57 -14.55 8.67 -12.24
C ASN A 57 -14.01 9.02 -13.63
N ILE A 58 -14.54 8.43 -14.69
CA ILE A 58 -14.15 8.74 -16.08
C ILE A 58 -15.18 9.61 -16.81
N SER A 59 -16.26 10.02 -16.15
CA SER A 59 -17.38 10.75 -16.78
C SER A 59 -16.97 12.09 -17.41
N HIS A 60 -15.86 12.68 -16.96
CA HIS A 60 -15.27 13.89 -17.55
C HIS A 60 -14.49 13.62 -18.84
N LEU A 61 -14.17 12.36 -19.16
CA LEU A 61 -13.37 12.00 -20.32
C LEU A 61 -14.23 11.88 -21.58
N VAL A 62 -13.80 12.55 -22.64
CA VAL A 62 -14.38 12.39 -23.98
C VAL A 62 -13.76 11.16 -24.64
N ILE A 63 -14.47 10.02 -24.56
CA ILE A 63 -14.02 8.78 -25.19
C ILE A 63 -14.37 8.82 -26.68
N SER A 64 -13.36 9.09 -27.51
CA SER A 64 -13.50 9.10 -28.97
C SER A 64 -13.85 7.71 -29.53
N PHE A 65 -14.44 7.67 -30.73
CA PHE A 65 -14.84 6.42 -31.37
C PHE A 65 -13.72 5.35 -31.45
N PRO A 66 -12.45 5.70 -31.80
CA PRO A 66 -11.35 4.74 -31.80
C PRO A 66 -11.05 4.10 -30.45
N LEU A 67 -11.41 4.74 -29.34
CA LEU A 67 -11.14 4.26 -27.99
C LEU A 67 -12.26 3.41 -27.39
N LYS A 68 -13.45 3.37 -28.02
CA LYS A 68 -14.57 2.54 -27.53
C LYS A 68 -14.20 1.07 -27.35
N PRO A 69 -13.47 0.40 -28.27
CA PRO A 69 -13.07 -0.99 -28.05
C PRO A 69 -12.17 -1.17 -26.82
N PHE A 70 -11.31 -0.20 -26.53
CA PHE A 70 -10.44 -0.23 -25.35
C PHE A 70 -11.24 -0.03 -24.06
N TYR A 71 -12.15 0.94 -24.04
CA TYR A 71 -13.09 1.12 -22.95
C TYR A 71 -13.89 -0.16 -22.65
N HIS A 72 -14.47 -0.78 -23.68
CA HIS A 72 -15.21 -2.04 -23.51
C HIS A 72 -14.34 -3.18 -22.99
N LYS A 73 -13.06 -3.25 -23.36
CA LYS A 73 -12.13 -4.23 -22.76
C LYS A 73 -11.96 -4.02 -21.26
N ILE A 74 -11.84 -2.78 -20.79
CA ILE A 74 -11.74 -2.47 -19.36
C ILE A 74 -13.03 -2.88 -18.64
N VAL A 75 -14.19 -2.47 -19.17
CA VAL A 75 -15.49 -2.80 -18.57
C VAL A 75 -15.73 -4.31 -18.52
N ASN A 76 -15.42 -5.03 -19.60
CA ASN A 76 -15.57 -6.48 -19.65
C ASN A 76 -14.61 -7.18 -18.69
N TYR A 77 -13.37 -6.70 -18.58
CA TYR A 77 -12.42 -7.21 -17.59
C TYR A 77 -12.98 -7.07 -16.17
N LEU A 78 -13.47 -5.88 -15.81
CA LEU A 78 -14.07 -5.65 -14.49
C LEU A 78 -15.28 -6.53 -14.24
N LYS A 79 -16.20 -6.65 -15.20
CA LYS A 79 -17.35 -7.54 -15.08
C LYS A 79 -16.93 -8.98 -14.81
N ASN A 80 -15.93 -9.48 -15.54
CA ASN A 80 -15.42 -10.83 -15.36
C ASN A 80 -14.78 -11.02 -13.98
N GLU A 81 -13.98 -10.06 -13.50
CA GLU A 81 -13.39 -10.15 -12.16
C GLU A 81 -14.45 -10.06 -11.06
N LEU A 82 -15.50 -9.24 -11.24
CA LEU A 82 -16.60 -9.14 -10.28
C LEU A 82 -17.40 -10.43 -10.12
N THR A 83 -17.44 -11.31 -11.13
CA THR A 83 -18.07 -12.64 -10.97
C THR A 83 -17.39 -13.49 -9.90
N LYS A 84 -16.14 -13.19 -9.56
CA LYS A 84 -15.36 -13.91 -8.55
C LYS A 84 -15.56 -13.33 -7.13
N VAL A 85 -16.19 -12.16 -7.03
CA VAL A 85 -16.41 -11.45 -5.76
C VAL A 85 -17.78 -11.85 -5.22
N LYS A 86 -17.82 -12.39 -3.99
CA LYS A 86 -19.09 -12.69 -3.32
C LYS A 86 -19.82 -11.40 -2.94
N ASP A 87 -21.13 -11.48 -2.80
CA ASP A 87 -21.95 -10.36 -2.35
C ASP A 87 -21.44 -9.78 -1.03
N ASN A 88 -21.41 -8.45 -0.94
CA ASN A 88 -20.89 -7.67 0.19
C ASN A 88 -19.41 -7.91 0.56
N GLN A 89 -18.62 -8.54 -0.31
CA GLN A 89 -17.17 -8.63 -0.10
C GLN A 89 -16.42 -7.56 -0.90
N THR A 90 -15.31 -7.10 -0.33
CA THR A 90 -14.33 -6.26 -1.00
C THR A 90 -13.00 -7.00 -1.02
N ILE A 91 -12.45 -7.21 -2.22
CA ILE A 91 -11.18 -7.91 -2.42
C ILE A 91 -10.08 -6.89 -2.68
N MET A 92 -8.90 -7.12 -2.11
CA MET A 92 -7.72 -6.34 -2.41
C MET A 92 -7.31 -6.56 -3.87
N ALA A 93 -7.33 -5.50 -4.67
CA ALA A 93 -7.06 -5.60 -6.11
C ALA A 93 -5.57 -5.67 -6.46
N THR A 94 -4.67 -5.29 -5.55
CA THR A 94 -3.22 -5.25 -5.81
C THR A 94 -2.40 -5.42 -4.53
N SER A 95 -1.23 -6.06 -4.66
CA SER A 95 -0.23 -6.18 -3.59
C SER A 95 0.47 -4.86 -3.26
N ASP A 96 0.37 -3.83 -4.12
CA ASP A 96 0.96 -2.50 -3.88
C ASP A 96 0.52 -1.92 -2.51
N VAL A 97 -0.70 -2.23 -2.08
CA VAL A 97 -1.23 -1.83 -0.77
C VAL A 97 -0.41 -2.47 0.36
N LEU A 98 -0.11 -3.76 0.25
CA LEU A 98 0.73 -4.48 1.21
C LEU A 98 2.17 -3.94 1.19
N GLU A 99 2.73 -3.72 0.01
CA GLU A 99 4.08 -3.17 -0.13
C GLU A 99 4.19 -1.77 0.49
N SER A 100 3.16 -0.93 0.30
CA SER A 100 3.07 0.38 0.93
C SER A 100 2.99 0.29 2.46
N ILE A 101 2.19 -0.63 3.00
CA ILE A 101 2.10 -0.89 4.45
C ILE A 101 3.44 -1.34 5.00
N PHE A 102 4.11 -2.30 4.36
CA PHE A 102 5.43 -2.76 4.78
C PHE A 102 6.51 -1.68 4.61
N GLY A 103 6.37 -0.81 3.61
CA GLY A 103 7.21 0.38 3.44
C GLY A 103 7.07 1.36 4.61
N LYS A 104 5.84 1.69 5.00
CA LYS A 104 5.55 2.51 6.18
C LYS A 104 6.10 1.87 7.46
N TYR A 105 5.89 0.57 7.63
CA TYR A 105 6.43 -0.19 8.75
C TYR A 105 7.95 -0.12 8.82
N LYS A 106 8.66 -0.36 7.72
CA LYS A 106 10.13 -0.23 7.64
C LYS A 106 10.60 1.18 7.97
N ASN A 107 9.86 2.21 7.57
CA ASN A 107 10.19 3.59 7.89
C ASN A 107 10.00 3.90 9.38
N PHE A 108 8.93 3.39 9.98
CA PHE A 108 8.67 3.51 11.41
C PHE A 108 9.72 2.77 12.25
N SER A 109 10.03 1.53 11.90
CA SER A 109 10.99 0.71 12.65
C SER A 109 12.42 1.24 12.62
N LYS A 110 12.84 1.92 11.54
CA LYS A 110 14.14 2.62 11.49
C LYS A 110 14.36 3.63 12.62
N ARG A 111 13.29 4.21 13.17
CA ARG A 111 13.36 5.20 14.25
C ARG A 111 13.38 4.56 15.64
N CYS A 112 13.11 3.26 15.74
CA CYS A 112 13.03 2.57 17.01
C CYS A 112 14.40 1.93 17.35
N PRO A 113 15.03 2.27 18.49
CA PRO A 113 16.32 1.70 18.89
C PRO A 113 16.22 0.21 19.24
N LEU A 114 15.01 -0.27 19.57
CA LEU A 114 14.75 -1.68 19.88
C LEU A 114 14.44 -2.45 18.59
N LYS A 115 15.41 -3.24 18.14
CA LYS A 115 15.35 -4.06 16.91
C LYS A 115 14.52 -5.34 17.05
N ASP A 116 13.72 -5.51 18.11
CA ASP A 116 12.87 -6.71 18.27
C ASP A 116 11.67 -6.64 17.31
N PHE A 117 11.93 -7.05 16.07
CA PHE A 117 11.01 -7.09 14.93
C PHE A 117 9.66 -7.76 15.23
N ARG A 118 9.64 -8.71 16.17
CA ARG A 118 8.46 -9.51 16.50
C ARG A 118 7.37 -8.69 17.18
N GLN A 119 7.72 -7.92 18.22
CA GLN A 119 6.75 -7.09 18.94
C GLN A 119 6.37 -5.84 18.14
N THR A 120 7.28 -5.33 17.29
CA THR A 120 6.97 -4.20 16.40
C THR A 120 5.98 -4.56 15.31
N LEU A 121 5.75 -5.84 15.00
CA LEU A 121 4.77 -6.27 13.99
C LEU A 121 3.35 -5.75 14.30
N LEU A 122 3.01 -5.60 15.58
CA LEU A 122 1.72 -5.05 16.04
C LEU A 122 1.53 -3.57 15.69
N THR A 123 2.58 -2.90 15.24
CA THR A 123 2.46 -1.54 14.69
C THR A 123 1.83 -1.54 13.30
N ILE A 124 1.82 -2.66 12.57
CA ILE A 124 1.20 -2.72 11.24
C ILE A 124 -0.30 -2.40 11.30
N PRO A 125 -1.13 -3.05 12.15
CA PRO A 125 -2.52 -2.65 12.33
C PRO A 125 -2.69 -1.17 12.70
N LEU A 126 -1.82 -0.63 13.56
CA LEU A 126 -1.85 0.79 13.95
C LEU A 126 -1.58 1.74 12.76
N LEU A 127 -0.77 1.32 11.78
CA LEU A 127 -0.49 2.09 10.56
C LEU A 127 -1.68 2.12 9.58
N THR A 128 -2.68 1.27 9.79
CA THR A 128 -3.88 1.17 8.94
C THR A 128 -5.11 1.85 9.54
N MET A 129 -5.05 2.28 10.80
CA MET A 129 -6.15 2.98 11.49
C MET A 129 -5.81 4.44 11.76
N GLU A 130 -6.84 5.24 11.95
CA GLU A 130 -6.70 6.57 12.55
C GLU A 130 -6.63 6.43 14.07
N LEU A 131 -5.45 6.65 14.64
CA LEU A 131 -5.24 6.55 16.09
C LEU A 131 -5.84 7.79 16.78
N THR A 132 -7.01 7.63 17.40
CA THR A 132 -7.69 8.69 18.15
C THR A 132 -7.48 8.53 19.66
N THR A 133 -7.67 9.63 20.41
CA THR A 133 -7.61 9.61 21.88
C THR A 133 -8.59 8.61 22.50
N ASN A 134 -9.77 8.47 21.89
CA ASN A 134 -10.81 7.55 22.37
C ASN A 134 -10.37 6.10 22.24
N ILE A 135 -9.77 5.72 21.10
CA ILE A 135 -9.24 4.36 20.89
C ILE A 135 -8.14 4.06 21.91
N VAL A 136 -7.25 5.03 22.19
CA VAL A 136 -6.19 4.87 23.19
C VAL A 136 -6.78 4.69 24.59
N GLN A 137 -7.76 5.51 24.97
CA GLN A 137 -8.42 5.40 26.27
C GLN A 137 -9.13 4.04 26.43
N GLU A 138 -9.88 3.62 25.42
CA GLU A 138 -10.60 2.34 25.41
C GLU A 138 -9.62 1.16 25.53
N ALA A 139 -8.51 1.18 24.79
CA ALA A 139 -7.49 0.15 24.87
C ALA A 139 -6.89 0.06 26.28
N LEU A 140 -6.57 1.20 26.89
CA LEU A 140 -5.99 1.27 28.24
C LEU A 140 -6.99 0.87 29.34
N SER A 141 -8.29 1.11 29.15
CA SER A 141 -9.32 0.72 30.13
C SER A 141 -9.72 -0.76 30.01
N THR A 142 -9.59 -1.34 28.82
CA THR A 142 -10.10 -2.69 28.51
C THR A 142 -9.02 -3.75 28.67
N VAL A 143 -7.77 -3.44 28.34
CA VAL A 143 -6.67 -4.42 28.31
C VAL A 143 -5.78 -4.25 29.55
N ARG A 144 -5.72 -5.29 30.39
CA ARG A 144 -4.80 -5.32 31.54
C ARG A 144 -3.38 -5.60 31.08
N CYS A 145 -2.41 -4.90 31.67
CA CYS A 145 -0.99 -5.09 31.35
C CYS A 145 -0.49 -6.53 31.57
N ARG A 146 -1.04 -7.23 32.57
CA ARG A 146 -0.71 -8.64 32.84
C ARG A 146 -1.13 -9.54 31.68
N ASP A 147 -2.40 -9.44 31.28
CA ASP A 147 -2.97 -10.24 30.20
C ASP A 147 -2.22 -9.98 28.88
N LEU A 148 -1.83 -8.71 28.62
CA LEU A 148 -0.99 -8.36 27.48
C LEU A 148 0.40 -9.01 27.54
N SER A 149 1.04 -9.05 28.71
CA SER A 149 2.38 -9.62 28.87
C SER A 149 2.35 -11.14 28.66
N GLU A 150 1.36 -11.82 29.24
CA GLU A 150 1.14 -13.27 29.04
C GLU A 150 0.92 -13.59 27.56
N TRP A 151 0.09 -12.80 26.88
CA TRP A 151 -0.17 -12.97 25.44
C TRP A 151 1.08 -12.73 24.57
N ILE A 152 1.90 -11.73 24.90
CA ILE A 152 3.17 -11.48 24.18
C ILE A 152 4.12 -12.67 24.33
N ASP A 153 4.22 -13.23 25.54
CA ASP A 153 5.08 -14.39 25.81
C ASP A 153 4.56 -15.65 25.12
N GLU A 154 3.24 -15.85 25.04
CA GLU A 154 2.63 -16.97 24.31
C GLU A 154 2.89 -16.90 22.79
N ILE A 155 2.66 -15.72 22.18
CA ILE A 155 2.71 -15.58 20.71
C ILE A 155 4.14 -15.38 20.19
N PHE A 156 4.96 -14.58 20.88
CA PHE A 156 6.29 -14.22 20.39
C PHE A 156 7.42 -14.93 21.14
N GLY A 157 7.15 -15.44 22.35
CA GLY A 157 8.14 -16.06 23.23
C GLY A 157 9.19 -15.06 23.72
N GLN A 158 10.24 -15.59 24.34
CA GLN A 158 11.34 -14.77 24.83
C GLN A 158 12.06 -14.02 23.70
N SER A 159 12.27 -12.73 23.92
CA SER A 159 13.07 -11.88 23.04
C SER A 159 14.54 -12.33 23.00
N MET A 160 15.25 -12.01 21.91
CA MET A 160 16.68 -12.35 21.81
C MET A 160 17.50 -11.63 22.88
N LEU A 161 17.08 -10.43 23.27
CA LEU A 161 17.74 -9.64 24.31
C LEU A 161 17.49 -10.26 25.70
N SER A 162 16.28 -10.75 25.97
CA SER A 162 15.97 -11.50 27.19
C SER A 162 16.73 -12.81 27.27
N LYS A 163 16.85 -13.56 26.16
CA LYS A 163 17.69 -14.78 26.11
C LYS A 163 19.15 -14.47 26.41
N ARG A 164 19.71 -13.40 25.83
CA ARG A 164 21.08 -12.97 26.12
C ARG A 164 21.25 -12.60 27.59
N LYS A 165 20.35 -11.80 28.15
CA LYS A 165 20.37 -11.44 29.57
C LYS A 165 20.30 -12.66 30.49
N ALA A 166 19.45 -13.64 30.17
CA ALA A 166 19.33 -14.88 30.96
C ALA A 166 20.64 -15.69 30.95
N VAL A 167 21.32 -15.78 29.80
CA VAL A 167 22.63 -16.45 29.70
C VAL A 167 23.69 -15.72 30.52
N PHE A 168 23.75 -14.37 30.43
CA PHE A 168 24.71 -13.58 31.22
C PHE A 168 24.42 -13.61 32.73
N ALA A 169 23.15 -13.63 33.14
CA ALA A 169 22.75 -13.76 34.54
C ALA A 169 23.01 -15.18 35.10
N GLY A 170 22.91 -16.22 34.26
CA GLY A 170 23.32 -17.58 34.64
C GLY A 170 24.83 -17.73 34.78
N SER A 171 25.62 -17.01 33.98
CA SER A 171 27.09 -17.07 34.03
C SER A 171 27.73 -16.38 35.24
N THR A 172 26.99 -15.51 35.95
CA THR A 172 27.49 -14.86 37.17
C THR A 172 27.41 -15.74 38.43
N ASP A 173 26.67 -16.86 38.40
CA ASP A 173 26.57 -17.78 39.53
C ASP A 173 27.74 -18.80 39.55
N ASP A 174 28.38 -19.03 38.40
CA ASP A 174 29.54 -19.93 38.25
C ASP A 174 30.90 -19.23 38.46
N MET A 175 30.93 -17.89 38.57
CA MET A 175 32.16 -17.15 38.88
C MET A 175 32.36 -17.04 40.40
N LYS A 176 32.37 -18.17 41.11
CA LYS A 176 32.99 -18.21 42.44
C LYS A 176 34.49 -18.07 42.26
N THR A 177 34.99 -16.92 42.72
CA THR A 177 36.36 -16.60 43.10
C THR A 177 37.28 -17.82 43.25
N ALA A 178 38.32 -17.87 42.42
CA ALA A 178 39.56 -18.58 42.69
C ALA A 178 40.63 -17.55 43.07
#